data_AF-A0A0P7GTF4-F1
#
_entry.id   AF-A0A0P7GTF4-F1
#
_cell.length_a   1.000
_cell.length_b   1.000
_cell.length_c   1.000
_cell.angle_alpha   90.00
_cell.angle_beta   90.00
_cell.angle_gamma   90.00
#
_symmetry.space_group_name_H-M   'P 1'
#
loop_
_entity.id
_entity.type
_entity.pdbx_description
1 polymer ?
#
loop_
_entity_poly.entity_id
_entity_poly.type
_entity_poly.pdbx_seq_one_letter_code
_entity_poly.pdbx_strand_id
1 'polypeptide(L)'
;MSLRYRSARGAGSDRYLRRWKGRGAGVVGLLVFLFMLLPFAVPAQAVFSGESPGAEVPSDITEITMTGTGAGQAVTGGLPTGAFDPTTGYPEDVPAGYEPANEGFAGIIITVDAVGNTQQMYCIDIRTSTYTGLGYESGTWDESNVPNIGYVNRVLNSYYPDQPGLPDAPSDNVRAAAVQAAVWFFSDGYVLQDTDPIRPYTAAIVADVLAAGPLTEPPAPNVAIDPPVASGPTDGVTGPFTITSDAATVTVEVPEGYTLYTDPAGTVPLAGTTVASGTQLWVGNDNQTTEPVVLTATAVVPVQTGNVYLYAGNNPQVTDAQKLILAADAQIESNAQATAEFFVAGDLTVSKAFAGEGAGAQGAISLLVDCGASGVFTFEIPAGTDTPVTETVTDLPVGTVCAVTEPVSGSTSEVTVTPVLPEPVTITDGENLLAVTNTVDFNPGSLLVTKTITGTGAGLQDDIVIHVQCGEGVVDEVFVLAAGTTAGEYTQLYEGIPAGTLCNISEPTSGANEDVTVESTFTGEVAILPGATQAAGVTNLYAPVPVSERLPKTGAESMNMVLMGGVAVIAGSMLVLASLRRRQSQEP
;
A
#
# COMPACT_ATOMS: atom_id res chain seq x y z
N MET A 1 3.94 -57.17 17.79
CA MET A 1 2.67 -57.88 18.04
C MET A 1 2.22 -58.47 16.71
N SER A 2 2.49 -59.75 16.53
CA SER A 2 2.32 -60.53 15.31
C SER A 2 1.00 -61.30 15.37
N LEU A 3 0.29 -61.41 14.24
CA LEU A 3 -0.54 -62.59 13.96
C LEU A 3 -0.82 -62.70 12.46
N ARG A 4 -0.11 -63.65 11.85
CA ARG A 4 -0.42 -64.28 10.57
C ARG A 4 -1.55 -65.29 10.82
N TYR A 5 -2.46 -65.48 9.86
CA TYR A 5 -3.24 -66.71 9.77
C TYR A 5 -3.31 -67.27 8.34
N ARG A 6 -2.56 -68.37 8.19
CA ARG A 6 -2.64 -69.55 7.31
C ARG A 6 -3.72 -69.67 6.21
N SER A 7 -3.16 -69.84 5.01
CA SER A 7 -3.46 -70.82 3.94
C SER A 7 -4.17 -72.12 4.36
N ALA A 8 -5.11 -72.57 3.50
CA ALA A 8 -5.34 -73.98 3.20
C ALA A 8 -5.68 -74.17 1.71
N ARG A 9 -4.88 -75.00 1.03
CA ARG A 9 -5.16 -75.58 -0.30
C ARG A 9 -6.10 -76.79 -0.15
N GLY A 10 -6.98 -76.98 -1.12
CA GLY A 10 -7.71 -78.23 -1.37
C GLY A 10 -7.88 -78.45 -2.86
N ALA A 11 -7.17 -79.44 -3.40
CA ALA A 11 -7.31 -79.94 -4.77
C ALA A 11 -8.49 -80.91 -4.87
N GLY A 12 -9.15 -80.98 -6.02
CA GLY A 12 -10.20 -81.96 -6.28
C GLY A 12 -10.80 -81.82 -7.67
N SER A 13 -10.22 -82.55 -8.62
CA SER A 13 -10.74 -82.90 -9.94
C SER A 13 -12.16 -83.49 -9.90
N ASP A 14 -13.03 -83.18 -10.87
CA ASP A 14 -13.41 -84.19 -11.87
C ASP A 14 -14.24 -83.68 -13.06
N ARG A 15 -14.11 -84.44 -14.13
CA ARG A 15 -14.58 -84.28 -15.51
C ARG A 15 -16.11 -84.41 -15.60
N TYR A 16 -16.73 -83.68 -16.54
CA TYR A 16 -17.80 -84.25 -17.37
C TYR A 16 -17.82 -83.60 -18.76
N LEU A 17 -17.22 -84.32 -19.71
CA LEU A 17 -17.45 -84.18 -21.15
C LEU A 17 -18.80 -84.83 -21.49
N ARG A 18 -19.69 -84.13 -22.18
CA ARG A 18 -20.77 -84.77 -22.93
C ARG A 18 -20.82 -84.24 -24.36
N ARG A 19 -20.24 -85.06 -25.23
CA ARG A 19 -20.26 -85.01 -26.69
C ARG A 19 -21.57 -85.65 -27.16
N TRP A 20 -22.34 -84.96 -28.00
CA TRP A 20 -23.38 -85.61 -28.81
C TRP A 20 -23.20 -85.21 -30.28
N LYS A 21 -23.19 -86.22 -31.14
CA LYS A 21 -22.97 -86.16 -32.59
C LYS A 21 -24.10 -86.95 -33.25
N GLY A 22 -24.69 -86.41 -34.31
CA GLY A 22 -25.54 -87.09 -35.29
C GLY A 22 -26.20 -86.03 -36.18
N ARG A 23 -25.66 -85.69 -37.36
CA ARG A 23 -25.78 -86.33 -38.70
C ARG A 23 -27.23 -86.48 -39.21
N GLY A 24 -27.54 -85.77 -40.30
CA GLY A 24 -28.33 -86.31 -41.42
C GLY A 24 -29.30 -85.36 -42.13
N ALA A 25 -29.11 -85.22 -43.46
CA ALA A 25 -29.99 -84.65 -44.50
C ALA A 25 -30.17 -83.11 -44.51
N GLY A 26 -29.98 -82.37 -45.60
CA GLY A 26 -30.01 -82.72 -47.02
C GLY A 26 -31.27 -82.15 -47.68
N VAL A 27 -31.34 -80.82 -47.84
CA VAL A 27 -32.29 -80.15 -48.75
C VAL A 27 -31.56 -79.01 -49.45
N VAL A 28 -31.41 -79.16 -50.76
CA VAL A 28 -31.03 -78.11 -51.70
C VAL A 28 -32.22 -77.16 -51.81
N GLY A 29 -32.06 -75.94 -51.30
CA GLY A 29 -33.03 -74.86 -51.38
C GLY A 29 -32.35 -73.62 -51.89
N LEU A 30 -32.58 -73.33 -53.17
CA LEU A 30 -32.14 -72.16 -53.91
C LEU A 30 -32.74 -70.89 -53.26
N LEU A 31 -32.03 -70.27 -52.31
CA LEU A 31 -32.43 -68.99 -51.73
C LEU A 31 -31.65 -67.87 -52.40
N VAL A 32 -32.38 -67.21 -53.30
CA VAL A 32 -32.04 -65.94 -53.94
C VAL A 32 -31.57 -64.94 -52.89
N PHE A 33 -30.33 -64.49 -53.04
CA PHE A 33 -29.75 -63.34 -52.35
C PHE A 33 -30.53 -62.08 -52.77
N LEU A 34 -31.65 -61.81 -52.10
CA LEU A 34 -32.30 -60.51 -52.14
C LEU A 34 -31.86 -59.76 -50.88
N PHE A 35 -30.67 -59.16 -50.94
CA PHE A 35 -30.26 -58.09 -50.05
C PHE A 35 -31.25 -56.94 -50.26
N MET A 36 -32.33 -56.93 -49.47
CA MET A 36 -33.17 -55.75 -49.34
C MET A 36 -32.30 -54.67 -48.72
N LEU A 37 -31.97 -53.69 -49.54
CA LEU A 37 -31.37 -52.41 -49.18
C LEU A 37 -32.25 -51.75 -48.11
N LEU A 38 -31.98 -52.03 -46.84
CA LEU A 38 -32.27 -51.09 -45.77
C LEU A 38 -31.27 -49.95 -45.96
N PRO A 39 -31.70 -48.70 -46.20
CA PRO A 39 -30.79 -47.57 -46.06
C PRO A 39 -30.39 -47.53 -44.59
N PHE A 40 -29.19 -48.00 -44.28
CA PHE A 40 -28.47 -47.44 -43.14
C PHE A 40 -28.29 -45.96 -43.50
N ALA A 41 -29.19 -45.13 -43.00
CA ALA A 41 -28.99 -43.70 -42.96
C ALA A 41 -27.76 -43.48 -42.09
N VAL A 42 -26.62 -43.33 -42.75
CA VAL A 42 -25.44 -42.72 -42.16
C VAL A 42 -25.91 -41.35 -41.65
N PRO A 43 -25.65 -40.95 -40.40
CA PRO A 43 -25.97 -39.59 -39.98
C PRO A 43 -25.29 -38.65 -40.97
N ALA A 44 -26.08 -37.79 -41.60
CA ALA A 44 -25.56 -36.73 -42.43
C ALA A 44 -24.55 -35.95 -41.57
N GLN A 45 -23.29 -35.94 -41.97
CA GLN A 45 -22.34 -34.98 -41.43
C GLN A 45 -22.85 -33.62 -41.88
N ALA A 46 -23.45 -32.93 -40.93
CA ALA A 46 -23.86 -31.56 -40.99
C ALA A 46 -22.73 -30.66 -41.52
N VAL A 47 -23.06 -29.80 -42.48
CA VAL A 47 -22.18 -28.74 -42.97
C VAL A 47 -22.16 -27.63 -41.93
N PHE A 48 -21.13 -27.62 -41.09
CA PHE A 48 -20.60 -26.38 -40.52
C PHE A 48 -19.42 -25.93 -41.39
N SER A 49 -19.31 -24.63 -41.56
CA SER A 49 -18.61 -23.93 -42.63
C SER A 49 -17.15 -24.35 -42.85
N GLY A 50 -16.85 -24.90 -44.03
CA GLY A 50 -15.60 -24.72 -44.80
C GLY A 50 -14.24 -25.01 -44.14
N GLU A 51 -13.19 -25.03 -44.95
CA GLU A 51 -11.84 -24.83 -44.42
C GLU A 51 -11.76 -23.40 -43.86
N SER A 52 -11.13 -23.21 -42.69
CA SER A 52 -10.88 -21.89 -42.09
C SER A 52 -10.31 -20.95 -43.16
N PRO A 53 -10.82 -19.70 -43.31
CA PRO A 53 -10.21 -18.74 -44.20
C PRO A 53 -8.79 -18.41 -43.72
N GLY A 54 -7.78 -19.06 -44.29
CA GLY A 54 -6.38 -18.79 -43.95
C GLY A 54 -5.83 -19.63 -42.82
N ALA A 55 -4.59 -19.30 -42.45
CA ALA A 55 -3.90 -19.92 -41.33
C ALA A 55 -4.05 -19.07 -40.07
N GLU A 56 -4.27 -19.75 -38.96
CA GLU A 56 -4.27 -19.19 -37.63
C GLU A 56 -2.84 -18.77 -37.23
N VAL A 57 -2.74 -17.70 -36.44
CA VAL A 57 -1.51 -17.16 -35.89
C VAL A 57 -1.55 -17.36 -34.37
N PRO A 58 -0.44 -17.80 -33.73
CA PRO A 58 -0.37 -17.87 -32.28
C PRO A 58 -0.73 -16.52 -31.64
N SER A 59 -1.53 -16.56 -30.58
CA SER A 59 -2.00 -15.39 -29.86
C SER A 59 -1.97 -15.67 -28.36
N ASP A 60 -1.32 -14.78 -27.61
CA ASP A 60 -1.11 -14.94 -26.16
C ASP A 60 -2.38 -14.68 -25.33
N ILE A 61 -3.43 -14.12 -25.96
CA ILE A 61 -4.75 -13.90 -25.34
C ILE A 61 -5.73 -15.05 -25.60
N THR A 62 -5.37 -16.04 -26.42
CA THR A 62 -6.24 -17.20 -26.66
C THR A 62 -6.22 -18.14 -25.46
N GLU A 63 -7.36 -18.26 -24.78
CA GLU A 63 -7.56 -19.19 -23.66
C GLU A 63 -8.00 -20.58 -24.15
N ILE A 64 -8.93 -20.62 -25.10
CA ILE A 64 -9.49 -21.86 -25.66
C ILE A 64 -9.55 -21.79 -27.18
N THR A 65 -9.38 -22.93 -27.84
CA THR A 65 -9.44 -23.05 -29.30
C THR A 65 -10.56 -24.01 -29.71
N MET A 66 -11.38 -23.62 -30.68
CA MET A 66 -12.38 -24.52 -31.26
C MET A 66 -11.69 -25.64 -32.03
N THR A 67 -11.99 -26.89 -31.66
CA THR A 67 -11.39 -28.10 -32.28
C THR A 67 -12.38 -28.91 -33.11
N GLY A 68 -13.68 -28.69 -32.92
CA GLY A 68 -14.72 -29.35 -33.71
C GLY A 68 -16.09 -29.24 -33.08
N THR A 69 -16.97 -30.18 -33.43
CA THR A 69 -18.36 -30.25 -32.93
C THR A 69 -18.64 -31.57 -32.22
N GLY A 70 -19.59 -31.54 -31.30
CA GLY A 70 -20.05 -32.69 -30.51
C GLY A 70 -21.45 -33.14 -30.92
N ALA A 71 -22.26 -33.50 -29.93
CA ALA A 71 -23.65 -33.89 -30.15
C ALA A 71 -24.46 -32.74 -30.79
N GLY A 72 -25.20 -33.04 -31.85
CA GLY A 72 -26.03 -32.07 -32.58
C GLY A 72 -26.53 -32.61 -33.90
N GLN A 73 -27.42 -31.86 -34.56
CA GLN A 73 -27.96 -32.20 -35.89
C GLN A 73 -28.49 -30.96 -36.61
N ALA A 74 -28.79 -31.10 -37.90
CA ALA A 74 -29.40 -30.03 -38.70
C ALA A 74 -30.81 -29.66 -38.19
N VAL A 75 -31.16 -28.40 -38.35
CA VAL A 75 -32.47 -27.85 -37.99
C VAL A 75 -32.98 -26.88 -39.06
N THR A 76 -34.29 -26.76 -39.17
CA THR A 76 -34.96 -25.93 -40.18
C THR A 76 -35.84 -24.90 -39.49
N GLY A 77 -35.63 -23.62 -39.81
CA GLY A 77 -36.27 -22.53 -39.09
C GLY A 77 -36.13 -21.18 -39.76
N GLY A 78 -36.32 -20.12 -38.99
CA GLY A 78 -36.19 -18.76 -39.45
C GLY A 78 -35.80 -17.79 -38.34
N LEU A 79 -35.30 -16.63 -38.74
CA LEU A 79 -34.86 -15.54 -37.86
C LEU A 79 -35.66 -14.26 -38.11
N PRO A 80 -35.92 -13.45 -37.08
CA PRO A 80 -36.59 -12.17 -37.23
C PRO A 80 -35.73 -11.21 -38.05
N THR A 81 -36.38 -10.36 -38.86
CA THR A 81 -35.75 -9.24 -39.59
C THR A 81 -35.65 -7.96 -38.76
N GLY A 82 -36.21 -7.94 -37.55
CA GLY A 82 -36.27 -6.79 -36.67
C GLY A 82 -36.37 -7.19 -35.20
N ALA A 83 -36.91 -6.30 -34.37
CA ALA A 83 -37.02 -6.53 -32.93
C ALA A 83 -37.85 -7.78 -32.62
N PHE A 84 -37.40 -8.52 -31.62
CA PHE A 84 -38.01 -9.74 -31.12
C PHE A 84 -38.08 -9.69 -29.59
N ASP A 85 -39.19 -10.19 -29.04
CA ASP A 85 -39.41 -10.29 -27.59
C ASP A 85 -39.66 -11.75 -27.21
N PRO A 86 -38.69 -12.44 -26.58
CA PRO A 86 -38.83 -13.84 -26.21
C PRO A 86 -39.86 -14.08 -25.12
N THR A 87 -40.27 -13.05 -24.37
CA THR A 87 -41.20 -13.21 -23.24
C THR A 87 -42.63 -13.49 -23.69
N THR A 88 -42.90 -13.35 -24.99
CA THR A 88 -44.21 -13.66 -25.61
C THR A 88 -44.45 -15.17 -25.80
N GLY A 89 -43.44 -16.01 -25.56
CA GLY A 89 -43.51 -17.47 -25.71
C GLY A 89 -43.02 -17.95 -27.07
N TYR A 90 -42.86 -19.26 -27.21
CA TYR A 90 -42.36 -19.88 -28.44
C TYR A 90 -43.47 -19.98 -29.51
N PRO A 91 -43.33 -19.37 -30.69
CA PRO A 91 -44.37 -19.40 -31.73
C PRO A 91 -44.71 -20.81 -32.23
N GLU A 92 -45.95 -21.01 -32.70
CA GLU A 92 -46.43 -22.30 -33.23
C GLU A 92 -45.71 -22.74 -34.52
N ASP A 93 -45.24 -21.80 -35.32
CA ASP A 93 -44.44 -21.97 -36.54
C ASP A 93 -43.60 -20.71 -36.77
N VAL A 94 -42.69 -20.74 -37.75
CA VAL A 94 -41.90 -19.57 -38.18
C VAL A 94 -42.82 -18.39 -38.50
N PRO A 95 -42.75 -17.27 -37.77
CA PRO A 95 -43.64 -16.13 -37.99
C PRO A 95 -43.46 -15.51 -39.38
N ALA A 96 -44.55 -14.96 -39.92
CA ALA A 96 -44.51 -14.25 -41.18
C ALA A 96 -43.54 -13.06 -41.12
N GLY A 97 -42.64 -12.96 -42.11
CA GLY A 97 -41.62 -11.90 -42.19
C GLY A 97 -40.26 -12.27 -41.57
N TYR A 98 -40.12 -13.50 -41.07
CA TYR A 98 -38.81 -14.07 -40.72
C TYR A 98 -38.08 -14.51 -42.00
N GLU A 99 -36.76 -14.37 -42.00
CA GLU A 99 -35.91 -14.91 -43.06
C GLU A 99 -35.63 -16.39 -42.81
N PRO A 100 -35.71 -17.26 -43.83
CA PRO A 100 -35.35 -18.67 -43.70
C PRO A 100 -33.88 -18.83 -43.22
N ALA A 101 -33.69 -19.62 -42.16
CA ALA A 101 -32.40 -19.92 -41.57
C ALA A 101 -32.33 -21.43 -41.28
N ASN A 102 -31.84 -22.17 -42.27
CA ASN A 102 -31.71 -23.62 -42.21
C ASN A 102 -30.28 -23.96 -41.82
N GLU A 103 -30.09 -24.33 -40.57
CA GLU A 103 -28.75 -24.56 -40.02
C GLU A 103 -28.31 -25.99 -40.26
N GLY A 104 -27.11 -26.12 -40.83
CA GLY A 104 -26.50 -27.42 -41.08
C GLY A 104 -26.27 -28.19 -39.79
N PHE A 105 -25.99 -27.50 -38.68
CA PHE A 105 -25.73 -28.07 -37.36
C PHE A 105 -26.28 -27.15 -36.27
N ALA A 106 -27.00 -27.73 -35.31
CA ALA A 106 -27.33 -27.14 -34.02
C ALA A 106 -26.87 -28.11 -32.94
N GLY A 107 -26.00 -27.67 -32.04
CA GLY A 107 -25.48 -28.53 -30.98
C GLY A 107 -24.18 -28.03 -30.36
N ILE A 108 -23.46 -28.95 -29.73
CA ILE A 108 -22.24 -28.66 -28.97
C ILE A 108 -21.08 -28.30 -29.91
N ILE A 109 -20.40 -27.21 -29.58
CA ILE A 109 -19.07 -26.86 -30.09
C ILE A 109 -18.03 -27.35 -29.07
N ILE A 110 -16.95 -27.95 -29.55
CA ILE A 110 -15.87 -28.48 -28.71
C ILE A 110 -14.68 -27.54 -28.78
N THR A 111 -14.26 -27.04 -27.62
CA THR A 111 -13.05 -26.24 -27.47
C THR A 111 -12.04 -26.96 -26.59
N VAL A 112 -10.77 -26.56 -26.71
CA VAL A 112 -9.67 -27.11 -25.91
C VAL A 112 -8.77 -25.97 -25.44
N ASP A 113 -8.35 -25.98 -24.18
CA ASP A 113 -7.36 -25.02 -23.64
C ASP A 113 -5.91 -25.43 -23.98
N ALA A 114 -4.93 -24.58 -23.65
CA ALA A 114 -3.53 -24.84 -24.02
C ALA A 114 -2.93 -26.12 -23.39
N VAL A 115 -3.49 -26.59 -22.26
CA VAL A 115 -3.06 -27.82 -21.57
C VAL A 115 -3.86 -29.07 -21.98
N GLY A 116 -4.88 -28.92 -22.83
CA GLY A 116 -5.62 -30.04 -23.41
C GLY A 116 -6.94 -30.38 -22.70
N ASN A 117 -7.43 -29.57 -21.76
CA ASN A 117 -8.76 -29.74 -21.20
C ASN A 117 -9.79 -29.42 -22.26
N THR A 118 -10.81 -30.27 -22.39
CA THR A 118 -11.89 -30.09 -23.36
C THR A 118 -13.10 -29.44 -22.71
N GLN A 119 -13.67 -28.43 -23.35
CA GLN A 119 -14.91 -27.79 -22.93
C GLN A 119 -16.00 -27.94 -23.99
N GLN A 120 -17.25 -27.92 -23.53
CA GLN A 120 -18.44 -27.96 -24.38
C GLN A 120 -19.09 -26.57 -24.37
N MET A 121 -19.35 -26.06 -25.56
CA MET A 121 -19.85 -24.71 -25.79
C MET A 121 -21.13 -24.75 -26.60
N TYR A 122 -21.98 -23.74 -26.43
CA TYR A 122 -23.05 -23.42 -27.37
C TYR A 122 -22.77 -22.09 -28.06
N CYS A 123 -23.27 -21.94 -29.28
CA CYS A 123 -23.28 -20.68 -30.00
C CYS A 123 -24.37 -19.76 -29.44
N ILE A 124 -24.07 -18.49 -29.20
CA ILE A 124 -25.04 -17.46 -28.77
C ILE A 124 -25.18 -16.32 -29.80
N ASP A 125 -24.69 -16.54 -31.01
CA ASP A 125 -24.75 -15.63 -32.15
C ASP A 125 -24.87 -16.43 -33.45
N ILE A 126 -26.11 -16.78 -33.81
CA ILE A 126 -26.38 -17.65 -34.98
C ILE A 126 -26.00 -17.00 -36.32
N ARG A 127 -25.92 -15.66 -36.37
CA ARG A 127 -25.72 -14.91 -37.62
C ARG A 127 -24.26 -14.82 -38.03
N THR A 128 -23.36 -15.05 -37.09
CA THR A 128 -21.93 -15.08 -37.30
C THR A 128 -21.48 -16.54 -37.49
N SER A 129 -20.41 -16.77 -38.26
CA SER A 129 -19.87 -18.13 -38.45
C SER A 129 -18.65 -18.35 -37.54
N THR A 130 -18.35 -19.61 -37.23
CA THR A 130 -17.09 -19.98 -36.56
C THR A 130 -16.49 -21.22 -37.20
N TYR A 131 -15.21 -21.46 -36.95
CA TYR A 131 -14.38 -22.44 -37.64
C TYR A 131 -13.44 -23.13 -36.64
N THR A 132 -13.11 -24.38 -36.91
CA THR A 132 -12.02 -25.07 -36.22
C THR A 132 -10.72 -24.28 -36.38
N GLY A 133 -9.97 -24.10 -35.29
CA GLY A 133 -8.73 -23.32 -35.22
C GLY A 133 -8.90 -21.93 -34.62
N LEU A 134 -10.11 -21.37 -34.61
CA LEU A 134 -10.32 -20.07 -34.00
C LEU A 134 -10.17 -20.12 -32.48
N GLY A 135 -9.39 -19.16 -31.98
CA GLY A 135 -9.08 -18.93 -30.59
C GLY A 135 -10.07 -17.96 -29.96
N TYR A 136 -10.34 -18.18 -28.69
CA TYR A 136 -11.28 -17.43 -27.90
C TYR A 136 -10.67 -17.02 -26.56
N GLU A 137 -11.07 -15.85 -26.09
CA GLU A 137 -10.75 -15.30 -24.77
C GLU A 137 -12.02 -15.16 -23.93
N SER A 138 -11.88 -15.18 -22.61
CA SER A 138 -13.01 -14.93 -21.71
C SER A 138 -13.53 -13.50 -21.89
N GLY A 139 -14.85 -13.33 -21.83
CA GLY A 139 -15.50 -12.02 -21.91
C GLY A 139 -16.71 -11.94 -21.00
N THR A 140 -17.15 -10.71 -20.73
CA THR A 140 -18.34 -10.45 -19.92
C THR A 140 -19.62 -10.52 -20.75
N TRP A 141 -20.76 -10.71 -20.08
CA TRP A 141 -22.08 -10.63 -20.70
C TRP A 141 -22.32 -9.28 -21.38
N ASP A 142 -21.87 -8.19 -20.77
CA ASP A 142 -22.00 -6.84 -21.32
C ASP A 142 -21.15 -6.67 -22.60
N GLU A 143 -19.89 -7.13 -22.60
CA GLU A 143 -19.02 -7.10 -23.81
C GLU A 143 -19.59 -7.94 -24.95
N SER A 144 -20.20 -9.09 -24.61
CA SER A 144 -20.84 -9.96 -25.60
C SER A 144 -21.97 -9.28 -26.37
N ASN A 145 -22.64 -8.29 -25.76
CA ASN A 145 -23.82 -7.63 -26.30
C ASN A 145 -24.94 -8.62 -26.74
N VAL A 146 -25.05 -9.79 -26.10
CA VAL A 146 -26.08 -10.79 -26.41
C VAL A 146 -27.36 -10.50 -25.61
N PRO A 147 -28.51 -10.28 -26.27
CA PRO A 147 -29.75 -9.98 -25.56
C PRO A 147 -30.26 -11.21 -24.82
N ASN A 148 -30.98 -11.00 -23.72
CA ASN A 148 -31.64 -12.06 -22.93
C ASN A 148 -30.68 -13.17 -22.45
N ILE A 149 -29.38 -12.89 -22.35
CA ILE A 149 -28.37 -13.89 -21.99
C ILE A 149 -28.63 -14.55 -20.63
N GLY A 150 -29.34 -13.90 -19.70
CA GLY A 150 -29.79 -14.53 -18.47
C GLY A 150 -30.76 -15.71 -18.69
N TYR A 151 -31.61 -15.65 -19.72
CA TYR A 151 -32.45 -16.80 -20.11
C TYR A 151 -31.64 -17.88 -20.83
N VAL A 152 -30.66 -17.49 -21.65
CA VAL A 152 -29.68 -18.43 -22.21
C VAL A 152 -28.99 -19.19 -21.08
N ASN A 153 -28.46 -18.49 -20.07
CA ASN A 153 -27.82 -19.12 -18.92
C ASN A 153 -28.77 -20.05 -18.15
N ARG A 154 -30.05 -19.68 -18.03
CA ARG A 154 -31.09 -20.57 -17.47
C ARG A 154 -31.24 -21.86 -18.27
N VAL A 155 -31.24 -21.80 -19.61
CA VAL A 155 -31.28 -22.99 -20.47
C VAL A 155 -30.09 -23.90 -20.15
N LEU A 156 -28.88 -23.36 -20.13
CA LEU A 156 -27.65 -24.14 -19.97
C LEU A 156 -27.57 -24.85 -18.62
N ASN A 157 -27.98 -24.18 -17.54
CA ASN A 157 -28.02 -24.75 -16.18
C ASN A 157 -29.14 -25.81 -15.97
N SER A 158 -30.06 -25.97 -16.92
CA SER A 158 -31.26 -26.80 -16.73
C SER A 158 -31.34 -27.99 -17.68
N TYR A 159 -30.53 -28.02 -18.74
CA TYR A 159 -30.61 -29.00 -19.82
C TYR A 159 -29.23 -29.53 -20.23
N TYR A 160 -29.20 -30.40 -21.22
CA TYR A 160 -27.97 -30.99 -21.75
C TYR A 160 -26.94 -29.92 -22.15
N PRO A 161 -25.64 -30.11 -21.87
CA PRO A 161 -25.02 -31.30 -21.28
C PRO A 161 -24.98 -31.30 -19.74
N ASP A 162 -25.22 -30.17 -19.08
CA ASP A 162 -25.13 -30.02 -17.62
C ASP A 162 -26.10 -30.95 -16.88
N GLN A 163 -27.33 -31.05 -17.38
CA GLN A 163 -28.33 -32.01 -16.90
C GLN A 163 -28.46 -33.18 -17.90
N PRO A 164 -27.63 -34.24 -17.77
CA PRO A 164 -27.61 -35.34 -18.72
C PRO A 164 -28.96 -36.05 -18.72
N GLY A 165 -29.57 -36.15 -19.90
CA GLY A 165 -30.89 -36.76 -20.08
C GLY A 165 -32.04 -35.77 -20.28
N LEU A 166 -31.84 -34.47 -20.03
CA LEU A 166 -32.83 -33.42 -20.29
C LEU A 166 -32.49 -32.61 -21.57
N PRO A 167 -33.48 -32.26 -22.42
CA PRO A 167 -34.88 -32.71 -22.35
C PRO A 167 -34.99 -34.22 -22.58
N ASP A 168 -36.11 -34.82 -22.18
CA ASP A 168 -36.37 -36.25 -22.40
C ASP A 168 -36.56 -36.52 -23.90
N ALA A 169 -35.45 -36.76 -24.58
CA ALA A 169 -35.35 -36.91 -26.02
C ALA A 169 -34.65 -38.22 -26.43
N PRO A 170 -34.83 -38.71 -27.67
CA PRO A 170 -34.33 -40.02 -28.08
C PRO A 170 -32.80 -40.16 -28.14
N SER A 171 -32.06 -39.05 -28.22
CA SER A 171 -30.59 -39.07 -28.28
C SER A 171 -30.01 -37.73 -27.84
N ASP A 172 -28.71 -37.73 -27.51
CA ASP A 172 -27.99 -36.51 -27.15
C ASP A 172 -27.86 -35.53 -28.32
N ASN A 173 -27.89 -36.02 -29.57
CA ASN A 173 -27.96 -35.14 -30.75
C ASN A 173 -29.27 -34.34 -30.77
N VAL A 174 -30.40 -34.98 -30.42
CA VAL A 174 -31.70 -34.30 -30.34
C VAL A 174 -31.72 -33.34 -29.16
N ARG A 175 -31.17 -33.75 -28.00
CA ARG A 175 -31.05 -32.87 -26.81
C ARG A 175 -30.24 -31.63 -27.13
N ALA A 176 -29.04 -31.81 -27.69
CA ALA A 176 -28.13 -30.72 -27.97
C ALA A 176 -28.69 -29.77 -29.03
N ALA A 177 -29.34 -30.28 -30.08
CA ALA A 177 -30.01 -29.45 -31.08
C ALA A 177 -31.20 -28.68 -30.49
N ALA A 178 -31.99 -29.31 -29.61
CA ALA A 178 -33.11 -28.66 -28.95
C ALA A 178 -32.65 -27.52 -28.04
N VAL A 179 -31.57 -27.75 -27.28
CA VAL A 179 -30.92 -26.75 -26.42
C VAL A 179 -30.33 -25.62 -27.25
N GLN A 180 -29.54 -25.90 -28.29
CA GLN A 180 -28.96 -24.87 -29.16
C GLN A 180 -30.06 -24.01 -29.82
N ALA A 181 -31.16 -24.61 -30.27
CA ALA A 181 -32.29 -23.87 -30.84
C ALA A 181 -33.01 -23.01 -29.79
N ALA A 182 -33.10 -23.46 -28.53
CA ALA A 182 -33.64 -22.66 -27.44
C ALA A 182 -32.71 -21.50 -27.07
N VAL A 183 -31.39 -21.74 -27.07
CA VAL A 183 -30.36 -20.69 -26.91
C VAL A 183 -30.55 -19.61 -27.99
N TRP A 184 -30.60 -20.01 -29.27
CA TRP A 184 -30.81 -19.09 -30.38
C TRP A 184 -32.19 -18.41 -30.37
N PHE A 185 -33.21 -19.03 -29.79
CA PHE A 185 -34.48 -18.33 -29.56
C PHE A 185 -34.31 -17.15 -28.61
N PHE A 186 -33.61 -17.34 -27.49
CA PHE A 186 -33.40 -16.25 -26.52
C PHE A 186 -32.38 -15.20 -27.01
N SER A 187 -31.29 -15.62 -27.66
CA SER A 187 -30.25 -14.70 -28.15
C SER A 187 -30.62 -14.00 -29.47
N ASP A 188 -31.21 -14.71 -30.42
CA ASP A 188 -31.36 -14.24 -31.81
C ASP A 188 -32.82 -14.27 -32.32
N GLY A 189 -33.75 -14.83 -31.54
CA GLY A 189 -35.15 -15.01 -31.94
C GLY A 189 -35.40 -16.16 -32.90
N TYR A 190 -34.51 -17.16 -32.96
CA TYR A 190 -34.67 -18.31 -33.85
C TYR A 190 -35.92 -19.15 -33.53
N VAL A 191 -36.72 -19.43 -34.57
CA VAL A 191 -37.92 -20.27 -34.47
C VAL A 191 -37.82 -21.42 -35.46
N LEU A 192 -38.06 -22.64 -34.98
CA LEU A 192 -38.11 -23.86 -35.78
C LEU A 192 -39.43 -23.95 -36.54
N GLN A 193 -39.39 -24.53 -37.73
CA GLN A 193 -40.60 -24.87 -38.50
C GLN A 193 -41.47 -25.87 -37.74
N ASP A 194 -42.79 -25.77 -37.92
CA ASP A 194 -43.78 -26.67 -37.33
C ASP A 194 -43.51 -28.17 -37.60
N THR A 195 -42.91 -28.46 -38.76
CA THR A 195 -42.55 -29.80 -39.21
C THR A 195 -41.18 -30.30 -38.71
N ASP A 196 -40.37 -29.44 -38.09
CA ASP A 196 -39.05 -29.85 -37.60
C ASP A 196 -39.18 -30.76 -36.37
N PRO A 197 -38.58 -31.97 -36.37
CA PRO A 197 -38.72 -32.93 -35.28
C PRO A 197 -38.10 -32.49 -33.95
N ILE A 198 -37.24 -31.46 -33.94
CA ILE A 198 -36.65 -30.86 -32.74
C ILE A 198 -37.63 -29.94 -32.02
N ARG A 199 -38.56 -29.33 -32.76
CA ARG A 199 -39.44 -28.27 -32.27
C ARG A 199 -40.17 -28.59 -30.96
N PRO A 200 -40.78 -29.78 -30.77
CA PRO A 200 -41.50 -30.07 -29.53
C PRO A 200 -40.62 -29.97 -28.27
N TYR A 201 -39.34 -30.34 -28.38
CA TYR A 201 -38.39 -30.27 -27.26
C TYR A 201 -37.95 -28.83 -26.99
N THR A 202 -37.64 -28.07 -28.05
CA THR A 202 -37.28 -26.64 -27.93
C THR A 202 -38.43 -25.82 -27.34
N ALA A 203 -39.66 -26.04 -27.81
CA ALA A 203 -40.83 -25.34 -27.29
C ALA A 203 -41.05 -25.61 -25.80
N ALA A 204 -40.82 -26.85 -25.35
CA ALA A 204 -40.89 -27.22 -23.94
C ALA A 204 -39.81 -26.52 -23.10
N ILE A 205 -38.55 -26.54 -23.57
CA ILE A 205 -37.43 -25.81 -22.93
C ILE A 205 -37.78 -24.34 -22.76
N VAL A 206 -38.22 -23.67 -23.84
CA VAL A 206 -38.54 -22.24 -23.81
C VAL A 206 -39.66 -21.93 -22.82
N ALA A 207 -40.72 -22.74 -22.80
CA ALA A 207 -41.83 -22.55 -21.86
C ALA A 207 -41.37 -22.69 -20.40
N ASP A 208 -40.59 -23.72 -20.10
CA ASP A 208 -40.06 -23.97 -18.75
C ASP A 208 -39.11 -22.85 -18.30
N VAL A 209 -38.23 -22.40 -19.20
CA VAL A 209 -37.25 -21.33 -18.95
C VAL A 209 -37.93 -19.99 -18.70
N LEU A 210 -38.94 -19.64 -19.51
CA LEU A 210 -39.74 -18.42 -19.31
C LEU A 210 -40.49 -18.45 -17.97
N ALA A 211 -41.01 -19.62 -17.57
CA ALA A 211 -41.68 -19.79 -16.28
C ALA A 211 -40.70 -19.66 -15.10
N ALA A 212 -39.45 -20.12 -15.25
CA ALA A 212 -38.42 -20.07 -14.22
C ALA A 212 -37.73 -18.69 -14.11
N GLY A 213 -37.69 -17.92 -15.20
CA GLY A 213 -37.02 -16.63 -15.26
C GLY A 213 -35.50 -16.74 -15.49
N PRO A 214 -34.85 -15.60 -15.79
CA PRO A 214 -33.44 -15.56 -16.14
C PRO A 214 -32.53 -15.79 -14.93
N LEU A 215 -31.29 -16.21 -15.19
CA LEU A 215 -30.18 -16.22 -14.24
C LEU A 215 -29.31 -14.97 -14.40
N THR A 216 -28.46 -14.73 -13.40
CA THR A 216 -27.41 -13.70 -13.44
C THR A 216 -26.11 -14.28 -14.01
N GLU A 217 -25.18 -13.38 -14.34
CA GLU A 217 -23.85 -13.75 -14.82
C GLU A 217 -23.12 -14.59 -13.76
N PRO A 218 -22.55 -15.75 -14.12
CA PRO A 218 -21.68 -16.48 -13.22
C PRO A 218 -20.41 -15.65 -12.92
N PRO A 219 -19.76 -15.85 -11.77
CA PRO A 219 -18.46 -15.24 -11.53
C PRO A 219 -17.46 -15.71 -12.59
N ALA A 220 -16.63 -14.77 -13.05
CA ALA A 220 -15.54 -15.06 -13.96
C ALA A 220 -14.49 -15.97 -13.27
N PRO A 221 -13.81 -16.85 -14.02
CA PRO A 221 -12.69 -17.63 -13.50
C PRO A 221 -11.58 -16.71 -12.99
N ASN A 222 -11.16 -16.88 -11.74
CA ASN A 222 -10.16 -15.99 -11.15
C ASN A 222 -8.79 -16.68 -10.94
N VAL A 223 -7.78 -16.11 -11.59
CA VAL A 223 -6.37 -16.10 -11.17
C VAL A 223 -5.94 -14.63 -11.21
N ALA A 224 -5.35 -14.13 -10.14
CA ALA A 224 -4.90 -12.75 -10.05
C ALA A 224 -3.64 -12.60 -9.21
N ILE A 225 -2.83 -11.59 -9.56
CA ILE A 225 -1.63 -11.19 -8.83
C ILE A 225 -1.79 -9.72 -8.43
N ASP A 226 -1.66 -9.43 -7.13
CA ASP A 226 -1.76 -8.06 -6.59
C ASP A 226 -0.52 -7.72 -5.75
N PRO A 227 0.13 -6.56 -5.96
CA PRO A 227 -0.16 -5.56 -6.97
C PRO A 227 0.26 -6.01 -8.38
N PRO A 228 -0.28 -5.40 -9.46
CA PRO A 228 0.13 -5.70 -10.83
C PRO A 228 1.56 -5.23 -11.13
N VAL A 229 2.08 -4.28 -10.35
CA VAL A 229 3.47 -3.80 -10.44
C VAL A 229 4.01 -3.56 -9.04
N ALA A 230 5.24 -3.97 -8.79
CA ALA A 230 6.02 -3.54 -7.64
C ALA A 230 7.45 -3.23 -8.08
N SER A 231 8.15 -2.37 -7.33
CA SER A 231 9.53 -1.98 -7.62
C SER A 231 10.42 -2.19 -6.40
N GLY A 232 11.65 -2.63 -6.59
CA GLY A 232 12.63 -2.89 -5.53
C GLY A 232 14.08 -2.73 -5.98
N PRO A 233 15.05 -2.88 -5.08
CA PRO A 233 16.46 -2.69 -5.40
C PRO A 233 17.02 -3.83 -6.27
N THR A 234 17.99 -3.54 -7.13
CA THR A 234 18.63 -4.53 -8.04
C THR A 234 19.34 -5.67 -7.32
N ASP A 235 19.78 -5.46 -6.08
CA ASP A 235 20.49 -6.43 -5.24
C ASP A 235 19.60 -7.03 -4.14
N GLY A 236 18.29 -6.78 -4.18
CA GLY A 236 17.32 -7.31 -3.24
C GLY A 236 16.13 -7.99 -3.91
N VAL A 237 14.97 -7.88 -3.27
CA VAL A 237 13.72 -8.49 -3.73
C VAL A 237 12.61 -7.46 -3.88
N THR A 238 11.69 -7.73 -4.81
CA THR A 238 10.54 -6.87 -5.14
C THR A 238 9.24 -7.59 -4.81
N GLY A 239 8.31 -6.92 -4.10
CA GLY A 239 7.02 -7.49 -3.68
C GLY A 239 6.49 -6.84 -2.38
N PRO A 240 5.51 -7.46 -1.70
CA PRO A 240 4.93 -8.77 -2.00
C PRO A 240 3.96 -8.75 -3.18
N PHE A 241 4.01 -9.79 -3.99
CA PHE A 241 2.96 -10.18 -4.93
C PHE A 241 2.08 -11.25 -4.28
N THR A 242 0.80 -10.95 -4.09
CA THR A 242 -0.19 -11.85 -3.52
C THR A 242 -0.89 -12.60 -4.65
N ILE A 243 -0.74 -13.92 -4.65
CA ILE A 243 -1.37 -14.80 -5.64
C ILE A 243 -2.76 -15.19 -5.13
N THR A 244 -3.80 -14.89 -5.90
CA THR A 244 -5.18 -15.30 -5.58
C THR A 244 -5.77 -16.12 -6.71
N SER A 245 -6.51 -17.17 -6.36
CA SER A 245 -7.21 -18.01 -7.32
C SER A 245 -8.34 -18.81 -6.66
N ASP A 246 -9.32 -19.20 -7.47
CA ASP A 246 -10.36 -20.18 -7.11
C ASP A 246 -9.84 -21.63 -7.11
N ALA A 247 -8.66 -21.87 -7.71
CA ALA A 247 -7.98 -23.15 -7.64
C ALA A 247 -7.27 -23.34 -6.29
N ALA A 248 -7.19 -24.59 -5.83
CA ALA A 248 -6.47 -24.93 -4.60
C ALA A 248 -4.95 -24.72 -4.72
N THR A 249 -4.41 -24.87 -5.94
CA THR A 249 -2.98 -24.74 -6.23
C THR A 249 -2.79 -23.94 -7.51
N VAL A 250 -1.82 -23.03 -7.49
CA VAL A 250 -1.43 -22.16 -8.61
C VAL A 250 0.03 -22.43 -8.93
N THR A 251 0.35 -22.60 -10.20
CA THR A 251 1.73 -22.66 -10.68
C THR A 251 2.25 -21.25 -10.89
N VAL A 252 3.43 -20.92 -10.39
CA VAL A 252 4.07 -19.62 -10.53
C VAL A 252 5.45 -19.77 -11.18
N GLU A 253 5.81 -18.82 -12.02
CA GLU A 253 7.05 -18.83 -12.78
C GLU A 253 7.60 -17.41 -12.97
N VAL A 254 8.93 -17.32 -12.96
CA VAL A 254 9.71 -16.16 -13.40
C VAL A 254 10.78 -16.62 -14.40
N PRO A 255 11.23 -15.75 -15.32
CA PRO A 255 12.31 -16.06 -16.26
C PRO A 255 13.63 -16.48 -15.59
N GLU A 256 14.52 -17.09 -16.37
CA GLU A 256 15.87 -17.45 -15.90
C GLU A 256 16.66 -16.23 -15.40
N GLY A 257 17.39 -16.40 -14.29
CA GLY A 257 18.15 -15.34 -13.61
C GLY A 257 17.32 -14.53 -12.61
N TYR A 258 16.12 -15.01 -12.27
CA TYR A 258 15.28 -14.50 -11.19
C TYR A 258 14.82 -15.66 -10.30
N THR A 259 14.62 -15.36 -9.01
CA THR A 259 14.22 -16.35 -8.01
C THR A 259 13.00 -15.86 -7.23
N LEU A 260 12.02 -16.73 -7.00
CA LEU A 260 10.88 -16.43 -6.15
C LEU A 260 11.20 -16.76 -4.69
N TYR A 261 10.86 -15.85 -3.78
CA TYR A 261 11.04 -15.97 -2.34
C TYR A 261 9.70 -15.92 -1.60
N THR A 262 9.65 -16.56 -0.44
CA THR A 262 8.46 -16.64 0.42
C THR A 262 8.54 -15.71 1.64
N ASP A 263 9.59 -14.91 1.71
CA ASP A 263 9.87 -13.94 2.77
C ASP A 263 10.37 -12.61 2.20
N PRO A 264 10.07 -11.48 2.85
CA PRO A 264 10.49 -10.16 2.39
C PRO A 264 12.00 -9.93 2.44
N ALA A 265 12.76 -10.77 3.16
CA ALA A 265 14.22 -10.65 3.23
C ALA A 265 14.94 -11.37 2.08
N GLY A 266 14.21 -12.09 1.21
CA GLY A 266 14.81 -12.82 0.10
C GLY A 266 15.72 -13.96 0.54
N THR A 267 15.41 -14.63 1.66
CA THR A 267 16.28 -15.66 2.25
C THR A 267 15.76 -17.09 2.09
N VAL A 268 14.46 -17.24 1.84
CA VAL A 268 13.76 -18.52 1.73
C VAL A 268 13.18 -18.67 0.33
N PRO A 269 13.92 -19.30 -0.62
CA PRO A 269 13.44 -19.49 -1.97
C PRO A 269 12.23 -20.43 -2.00
N LEU A 270 11.32 -20.19 -2.94
CA LEU A 270 10.15 -21.03 -3.17
C LEU A 270 10.59 -22.45 -3.56
N ALA A 271 10.05 -23.44 -2.86
CA ALA A 271 10.30 -24.85 -3.18
C ALA A 271 9.36 -25.32 -4.30
N GLY A 272 9.91 -25.56 -5.49
CA GLY A 272 9.13 -25.95 -6.67
C GLY A 272 8.45 -24.74 -7.31
N THR A 273 7.34 -24.98 -8.02
CA THR A 273 6.63 -23.94 -8.79
C THR A 273 5.18 -23.78 -8.37
N THR A 274 4.71 -24.44 -7.31
CA THR A 274 3.29 -24.43 -6.93
C THR A 274 3.04 -23.79 -5.57
N VAL A 275 2.05 -22.90 -5.49
CA VAL A 275 1.64 -22.20 -4.27
C VAL A 275 0.14 -22.33 -4.03
N ALA A 276 -0.29 -22.09 -2.80
CA ALA A 276 -1.72 -21.99 -2.47
C ALA A 276 -2.25 -20.58 -2.76
N SER A 277 -3.55 -20.46 -3.02
CA SER A 277 -4.23 -19.16 -3.06
C SER A 277 -4.02 -18.39 -1.75
N GLY A 278 -3.73 -17.09 -1.84
CA GLY A 278 -3.35 -16.19 -0.75
C GLY A 278 -1.86 -16.15 -0.42
N THR A 279 -1.01 -16.90 -1.14
CA THR A 279 0.45 -16.89 -0.90
C THR A 279 1.05 -15.55 -1.37
N GLN A 280 1.93 -14.97 -0.54
CA GLN A 280 2.75 -13.82 -0.90
C GLN A 280 4.12 -14.28 -1.38
N LEU A 281 4.58 -13.69 -2.48
CA LEU A 281 5.86 -13.96 -3.12
C LEU A 281 6.63 -12.67 -3.36
N TRP A 282 7.96 -12.78 -3.33
CA TRP A 282 8.87 -11.70 -3.71
C TRP A 282 9.77 -12.19 -4.85
N VAL A 283 10.01 -11.33 -5.85
CA VAL A 283 10.88 -11.63 -6.98
C VAL A 283 12.27 -11.07 -6.67
N GLY A 284 13.27 -11.93 -6.56
CA GLY A 284 14.68 -11.55 -6.45
C GLY A 284 15.38 -11.50 -7.80
N ASN A 285 16.31 -10.56 -7.92
CA ASN A 285 17.02 -10.26 -9.16
C ASN A 285 18.46 -10.78 -9.12
N ASP A 286 18.65 -12.04 -9.49
CA ASP A 286 19.98 -12.67 -9.47
C ASP A 286 20.91 -12.08 -10.54
N ASN A 287 20.34 -11.45 -11.57
CA ASN A 287 21.08 -10.77 -12.65
C ASN A 287 21.59 -9.38 -12.26
N GLN A 288 21.02 -8.76 -11.22
CA GLN A 288 21.31 -7.39 -10.77
C GLN A 288 21.17 -6.33 -11.89
N THR A 289 20.13 -6.44 -12.71
CA THR A 289 19.82 -5.51 -13.80
C THR A 289 18.59 -4.67 -13.51
N THR A 290 18.43 -3.52 -14.16
CA THR A 290 17.20 -2.71 -14.05
C THR A 290 16.11 -3.13 -15.04
N GLU A 291 16.26 -4.27 -15.70
CA GLU A 291 15.28 -4.75 -16.68
C GLU A 291 14.05 -5.30 -15.94
N PRO A 292 12.82 -4.89 -16.30
CA PRO A 292 11.61 -5.38 -15.66
C PRO A 292 11.35 -6.85 -15.98
N VAL A 293 10.67 -7.53 -15.06
CA VAL A 293 10.40 -8.97 -15.13
C VAL A 293 8.93 -9.26 -14.94
N VAL A 294 8.41 -10.20 -15.71
CA VAL A 294 7.04 -10.70 -15.56
C VAL A 294 7.04 -11.94 -14.68
N LEU A 295 6.30 -11.87 -13.57
CA LEU A 295 5.85 -13.01 -12.79
C LEU A 295 4.54 -13.51 -13.39
N THR A 296 4.51 -14.79 -13.76
CA THR A 296 3.30 -15.45 -14.28
C THR A 296 2.73 -16.40 -13.24
N ALA A 297 1.42 -16.36 -13.06
CA ALA A 297 0.67 -17.33 -12.27
C ALA A 297 -0.36 -18.03 -13.16
N THR A 298 -0.38 -19.35 -13.16
CA THR A 298 -1.24 -20.18 -13.99
C THR A 298 -1.93 -21.22 -13.15
N ALA A 299 -3.26 -21.35 -13.29
CA ALA A 299 -4.02 -22.39 -12.61
C ALA A 299 -5.15 -22.91 -13.48
N VAL A 300 -5.47 -24.19 -13.32
CA VAL A 300 -6.70 -24.77 -13.85
C VAL A 300 -7.80 -24.49 -12.84
N VAL A 301 -8.75 -23.63 -13.20
CA VAL A 301 -9.83 -23.15 -12.33
C VAL A 301 -11.19 -23.73 -12.75
N PRO A 302 -12.09 -24.00 -11.78
CA PRO A 302 -13.46 -24.34 -12.08
C PRO A 302 -14.17 -23.14 -12.69
N VAL A 303 -14.76 -23.33 -13.87
CA VAL A 303 -15.54 -22.31 -14.59
C VAL A 303 -16.97 -22.76 -14.66
N GLN A 304 -17.88 -21.93 -14.17
CA GLN A 304 -19.31 -22.25 -14.15
C GLN A 304 -19.93 -22.09 -15.54
N THR A 305 -20.91 -22.94 -15.87
CA THR A 305 -21.73 -22.75 -17.07
C THR A 305 -22.28 -21.31 -17.17
N GLY A 306 -22.36 -20.78 -18.38
CA GLY A 306 -22.81 -19.40 -18.64
C GLY A 306 -21.71 -18.36 -18.80
N ASN A 307 -20.44 -18.72 -18.59
CA ASN A 307 -19.30 -17.86 -18.93
C ASN A 307 -19.16 -17.72 -20.46
N VAL A 308 -18.91 -16.50 -20.94
CA VAL A 308 -18.84 -16.16 -22.36
C VAL A 308 -17.41 -16.14 -22.87
N TYR A 309 -17.25 -16.58 -24.11
CA TYR A 309 -15.99 -16.61 -24.84
C TYR A 309 -16.14 -15.86 -26.16
N LEU A 310 -15.28 -14.85 -26.35
CA LEU A 310 -15.26 -13.96 -27.52
C LEU A 310 -14.05 -14.27 -28.40
N TYR A 311 -14.17 -13.96 -29.68
CA TYR A 311 -13.13 -14.26 -30.65
C TYR A 311 -11.85 -13.46 -30.38
N ALA A 312 -10.74 -14.15 -30.16
CA ALA A 312 -9.46 -13.57 -29.77
C ALA A 312 -8.62 -13.02 -30.95
N GLY A 313 -9.19 -12.95 -32.16
CA GLY A 313 -8.52 -12.34 -33.32
C GLY A 313 -7.32 -13.12 -33.86
N ASN A 314 -7.18 -14.42 -33.53
CA ASN A 314 -6.01 -15.22 -33.90
C ASN A 314 -5.95 -15.60 -35.40
N ASN A 315 -6.92 -15.20 -36.23
CA ASN A 315 -6.89 -15.34 -37.68
C ASN A 315 -7.13 -13.98 -38.38
N PRO A 316 -6.13 -13.42 -39.10
CA PRO A 316 -6.23 -12.12 -39.76
C PRO A 316 -7.29 -12.00 -40.86
N GLN A 317 -7.79 -13.13 -41.40
CA GLN A 317 -8.81 -13.13 -42.45
C GLN A 317 -10.24 -13.23 -41.91
N VAL A 318 -10.37 -13.47 -40.60
CA VAL A 318 -11.64 -13.53 -39.88
C VAL A 318 -11.72 -12.30 -38.99
N THR A 319 -12.68 -11.42 -39.27
CA THR A 319 -12.88 -10.19 -38.51
C THR A 319 -13.85 -10.36 -37.34
N ASP A 320 -14.67 -11.42 -37.37
CA ASP A 320 -15.66 -11.75 -36.35
C ASP A 320 -15.95 -13.25 -36.38
N ALA A 321 -16.29 -13.83 -35.23
CA ALA A 321 -16.68 -15.23 -35.12
C ALA A 321 -17.83 -15.40 -34.12
N GLN A 322 -18.51 -16.56 -34.17
CA GLN A 322 -19.60 -16.85 -33.23
C GLN A 322 -19.13 -16.64 -31.79
N LYS A 323 -19.90 -15.88 -31.03
CA LYS A 323 -19.77 -15.81 -29.57
C LYS A 323 -20.17 -17.14 -28.98
N LEU A 324 -19.37 -17.64 -28.05
CA LEU A 324 -19.57 -18.93 -27.42
C LEU A 324 -19.93 -18.75 -25.94
N ILE A 325 -20.65 -19.72 -25.40
CA ILE A 325 -20.98 -19.78 -23.97
C ILE A 325 -20.77 -21.18 -23.43
N LEU A 326 -20.21 -21.27 -22.23
CA LEU A 326 -19.88 -22.55 -21.60
C LEU A 326 -21.15 -23.35 -21.27
N ALA A 327 -21.28 -24.55 -21.84
CA ALA A 327 -22.49 -25.36 -21.80
C ALA A 327 -22.67 -26.18 -20.52
N ALA A 328 -21.59 -26.42 -19.77
CA ALA A 328 -21.58 -27.10 -18.47
C ALA A 328 -20.33 -26.68 -17.71
N ASP A 329 -20.33 -26.87 -16.38
CA ASP A 329 -19.14 -26.60 -15.56
C ASP A 329 -17.90 -27.31 -16.12
N ALA A 330 -16.81 -26.57 -16.23
CA ALA A 330 -15.56 -27.06 -16.81
C ALA A 330 -14.34 -26.66 -15.98
N GLN A 331 -13.21 -27.22 -16.37
CA GLN A 331 -11.90 -26.84 -15.88
C GLN A 331 -11.17 -26.15 -17.03
N ILE A 332 -10.69 -24.93 -16.81
CA ILE A 332 -10.04 -24.11 -17.82
C ILE A 332 -8.76 -23.55 -17.22
N GLU A 333 -7.67 -23.62 -17.97
CA GLU A 333 -6.44 -22.91 -17.62
C GLU A 333 -6.64 -21.39 -17.71
N SER A 334 -6.37 -20.71 -16.61
CA SER A 334 -6.35 -19.25 -16.51
C SER A 334 -4.98 -18.79 -16.06
N ASN A 335 -4.54 -17.62 -16.54
CA ASN A 335 -3.26 -17.04 -16.20
C ASN A 335 -3.41 -15.57 -15.74
N ALA A 336 -2.45 -15.13 -14.92
CA ALA A 336 -2.29 -13.75 -14.50
C ALA A 336 -0.81 -13.38 -14.51
N GLN A 337 -0.54 -12.10 -14.72
CA GLN A 337 0.82 -11.56 -14.79
C GLN A 337 0.96 -10.33 -13.90
N ALA A 338 2.14 -10.16 -13.31
CA ALA A 338 2.55 -8.93 -12.63
C ALA A 338 4.00 -8.59 -12.97
N THR A 339 4.33 -7.31 -12.94
CA THR A 339 5.67 -6.81 -13.27
C THR A 339 6.46 -6.48 -12.01
N ALA A 340 7.63 -7.09 -11.87
CA ALA A 340 8.66 -6.67 -10.92
C ALA A 340 9.64 -5.72 -11.63
N GLU A 341 9.72 -4.49 -11.14
CA GLU A 341 10.70 -3.49 -11.59
C GLU A 341 11.87 -3.40 -10.61
N PHE A 342 13.04 -2.99 -11.12
CA PHE A 342 14.26 -2.90 -10.32
C PHE A 342 14.97 -1.56 -10.51
N PHE A 343 15.50 -1.01 -9.43
CA PHE A 343 16.28 0.23 -9.43
C PHE A 343 17.62 0.04 -8.72
N VAL A 344 18.63 0.81 -9.14
CA VAL A 344 19.89 0.90 -8.38
C VAL A 344 19.59 1.66 -7.10
N ALA A 345 19.93 1.07 -5.95
CA ALA A 345 19.71 1.65 -4.64
C ALA A 345 20.93 2.42 -4.13
N GLY A 346 20.68 3.40 -3.26
CA GLY A 346 21.68 4.06 -2.43
C GLY A 346 21.13 4.32 -1.03
N ASP A 347 22.02 4.43 -0.06
CA ASP A 347 21.66 4.64 1.35
C ASP A 347 21.91 6.09 1.75
N LEU A 348 21.01 6.66 2.55
CA LEU A 348 21.14 7.99 3.12
C LEU A 348 21.37 7.91 4.63
N THR A 349 22.58 8.21 5.07
CA THR A 349 22.87 8.44 6.48
C THR A 349 22.52 9.87 6.86
N VAL A 350 21.60 10.02 7.80
CA VAL A 350 21.21 11.29 8.42
C VAL A 350 21.98 11.41 9.72
N SER A 351 22.80 12.45 9.86
CA SER A 351 23.56 12.71 11.09
C SER A 351 23.07 14.00 11.75
N LYS A 352 22.89 13.95 13.07
CA LYS A 352 22.51 15.08 13.91
C LYS A 352 23.60 15.37 14.91
N ALA A 353 24.15 16.58 14.88
CA ALA A 353 25.17 17.04 15.81
C ALA A 353 24.69 18.26 16.62
N PHE A 354 25.37 18.50 17.74
CA PHE A 354 25.09 19.59 18.67
C PHE A 354 26.35 20.40 18.95
N ALA A 355 26.21 21.73 18.96
CA ALA A 355 27.22 22.70 19.30
C ALA A 355 26.64 23.73 20.29
N GLY A 356 27.49 24.57 20.89
CA GLY A 356 27.08 25.60 21.84
C GLY A 356 27.19 25.15 23.31
N GLU A 357 27.21 26.13 24.21
CA GLU A 357 27.44 25.89 25.65
C GLU A 357 26.25 25.20 26.34
N GLY A 358 25.05 25.31 25.76
CA GLY A 358 23.84 24.67 26.26
C GLY A 358 23.59 23.27 25.70
N ALA A 359 24.52 22.70 24.93
CA ALA A 359 24.36 21.35 24.38
C ALA A 359 24.14 20.32 25.50
N GLY A 360 23.06 19.54 25.38
CA GLY A 360 22.60 18.61 26.41
C GLY A 360 21.52 19.17 27.35
N ALA A 361 21.11 20.44 27.20
CA ALA A 361 19.99 21.03 27.95
C ALA A 361 18.72 21.26 27.12
N GLN A 362 18.76 20.95 25.82
CA GLN A 362 17.59 21.04 24.95
C GLN A 362 16.53 19.96 25.23
N GLY A 363 15.28 20.29 24.89
CA GLY A 363 14.18 19.34 24.84
C GLY A 363 14.31 18.35 23.68
N ALA A 364 13.28 17.53 23.48
CA ALA A 364 13.24 16.59 22.37
C ALA A 364 13.18 17.32 21.02
N ILE A 365 13.82 16.74 20.00
CA ILE A 365 13.91 17.26 18.63
C ILE A 365 13.29 16.26 17.67
N SER A 366 12.64 16.75 16.63
CA SER A 366 12.11 15.93 15.54
C SER A 366 12.69 16.43 14.21
N LEU A 367 13.31 15.53 13.46
CA LEU A 367 13.73 15.76 12.08
C LEU A 367 12.77 15.05 11.13
N LEU A 368 12.48 15.69 10.01
CA LEU A 368 11.69 15.12 8.93
C LEU A 368 12.51 15.17 7.65
N VAL A 369 12.83 13.99 7.11
CA VAL A 369 13.54 13.83 5.84
C VAL A 369 12.54 13.44 4.76
N ASP A 370 12.33 14.33 3.81
CA ASP A 370 11.42 14.15 2.68
C ASP A 370 12.24 13.76 1.44
N CYS A 371 12.02 12.54 0.95
CA CYS A 371 12.63 11.98 -0.25
C CYS A 371 11.62 11.86 -1.42
N GLY A 372 10.53 12.65 -1.39
CA GLY A 372 9.52 12.69 -2.43
C GLY A 372 8.71 11.40 -2.52
N ALA A 373 8.70 10.78 -3.71
CA ALA A 373 7.92 9.57 -3.95
C ALA A 373 8.39 8.36 -3.11
N SER A 374 9.65 8.36 -2.68
CA SER A 374 10.23 7.34 -1.80
C SER A 374 9.74 7.46 -0.35
N GLY A 375 9.07 8.57 -0.01
CA GLY A 375 8.42 8.77 1.29
C GLY A 375 9.08 9.82 2.16
N VAL A 376 8.54 9.94 3.38
CA VAL A 376 8.94 10.89 4.41
C VAL A 376 9.29 10.12 5.67
N PHE A 377 10.49 10.36 6.20
CA PHE A 377 11.06 9.67 7.35
C PHE A 377 11.19 10.61 8.53
N THR A 378 10.79 10.17 9.73
CA THR A 378 10.84 10.96 10.96
C THR A 378 11.88 10.38 11.91
N PHE A 379 12.77 11.24 12.39
CA PHE A 379 13.82 10.90 13.36
C PHE A 379 13.63 11.70 14.64
N GLU A 380 13.40 11.01 15.75
CA GLU A 380 13.19 11.63 17.05
C GLU A 380 14.47 11.56 17.89
N ILE A 381 14.99 12.73 18.25
CA ILE A 381 16.16 12.84 19.12
C ILE A 381 15.71 13.15 20.55
N PRO A 382 16.04 12.29 21.53
CA PRO A 382 15.66 12.51 22.93
C PRO A 382 16.20 13.82 23.51
N ALA A 383 15.46 14.38 24.47
CA ALA A 383 15.89 15.53 25.25
C ALA A 383 17.24 15.25 25.94
N GLY A 384 18.09 16.26 25.99
CA GLY A 384 19.41 16.21 26.63
C GLY A 384 20.49 15.43 25.89
N THR A 385 20.28 15.08 24.63
CA THR A 385 21.31 14.43 23.79
C THR A 385 22.48 15.40 23.53
N ASP A 386 23.70 15.03 23.88
CA ASP A 386 24.90 15.86 23.74
C ASP A 386 25.97 15.28 22.79
N THR A 387 25.70 14.09 22.25
CA THR A 387 26.57 13.39 21.31
C THR A 387 25.90 13.24 19.95
N PRO A 388 26.67 13.16 18.85
CA PRO A 388 26.09 12.97 17.52
C PRO A 388 25.28 11.68 17.40
N VAL A 389 24.12 11.77 16.76
CA VAL A 389 23.23 10.65 16.46
C VAL A 389 23.19 10.42 14.95
N THR A 390 23.15 9.17 14.53
CA THR A 390 23.06 8.80 13.11
C THR A 390 21.96 7.78 12.90
N GLU A 391 21.16 7.97 11.86
CA GLU A 391 20.20 6.98 11.36
C GLU A 391 20.34 6.85 9.85
N THR A 392 20.03 5.68 9.30
CA THR A 392 20.20 5.40 7.87
C THR A 392 18.84 5.04 7.27
N VAL A 393 18.51 5.71 6.16
CA VAL A 393 17.43 5.30 5.26
C VAL A 393 18.04 4.47 4.15
N THR A 394 17.66 3.21 4.06
CA THR A 394 18.17 2.28 3.04
C THR A 394 17.28 2.25 1.80
N ASP A 395 17.78 1.62 0.75
CA ASP A 395 16.99 1.21 -0.42
C ASP A 395 16.33 2.38 -1.18
N LEU A 396 16.96 3.56 -1.18
CA LEU A 396 16.47 4.71 -1.94
C LEU A 396 16.90 4.61 -3.41
N PRO A 397 16.00 4.83 -4.39
CA PRO A 397 16.38 4.86 -5.79
C PRO A 397 17.42 5.95 -6.10
N VAL A 398 18.46 5.61 -6.84
CA VAL A 398 19.43 6.60 -7.36
C VAL A 398 18.72 7.70 -8.13
N GLY A 399 19.09 8.95 -7.86
CA GLY A 399 18.44 10.15 -8.39
C GLY A 399 17.34 10.73 -7.50
N THR A 400 16.93 10.02 -6.45
CA THR A 400 16.03 10.55 -5.40
C THR A 400 16.66 11.81 -4.78
N VAL A 401 15.89 12.87 -4.58
CA VAL A 401 16.35 14.08 -3.89
C VAL A 401 15.73 14.10 -2.51
N CYS A 402 16.56 14.06 -1.47
CA CYS A 402 16.13 14.10 -0.08
C CYS A 402 16.48 15.45 0.55
N ALA A 403 15.49 16.06 1.20
CA ALA A 403 15.65 17.30 1.96
C ALA A 403 15.26 17.06 3.42
N VAL A 404 15.94 17.72 4.35
CA VAL A 404 15.60 17.65 5.78
C VAL A 404 14.93 18.93 6.23
N THR A 405 14.01 18.79 7.18
CA THR A 405 13.46 19.87 7.97
C THR A 405 13.50 19.49 9.45
N GLU A 406 13.44 20.49 10.32
CA GLU A 406 13.40 20.30 11.77
C GLU A 406 12.17 20.99 12.35
N PRO A 407 11.00 20.34 12.30
CA PRO A 407 9.76 20.92 12.79
C PRO A 407 9.76 21.18 14.30
N VAL A 408 10.56 20.44 15.08
CA VAL A 408 10.69 20.60 16.53
C VAL A 408 12.16 20.76 16.88
N SER A 409 12.56 21.97 17.31
CA SER A 409 13.97 22.30 17.59
C SER A 409 14.45 21.93 18.98
N GLY A 410 13.56 21.59 19.92
CA GLY A 410 13.93 21.34 21.31
C GLY A 410 14.25 22.60 22.13
N SER A 411 13.97 23.81 21.64
CA SER A 411 14.10 25.04 22.45
C SER A 411 13.23 24.97 23.71
N THR A 412 13.75 25.44 24.84
CA THR A 412 13.06 25.46 26.14
C THR A 412 13.13 26.86 26.75
N SER A 413 12.65 27.04 27.99
CA SER A 413 12.94 28.27 28.73
C SER A 413 14.43 28.41 29.03
N GLU A 414 15.17 27.32 29.20
CA GLU A 414 16.58 27.31 29.58
C GLU A 414 17.51 27.58 28.39
N VAL A 415 17.17 27.08 27.19
CA VAL A 415 18.02 27.17 25.99
C VAL A 415 17.25 27.59 24.75
N THR A 416 17.95 28.31 23.87
CA THR A 416 17.52 28.52 22.48
C THR A 416 18.29 27.56 21.59
N VAL A 417 17.56 26.81 20.76
CA VAL A 417 18.14 25.92 19.76
C VAL A 417 17.98 26.53 18.36
N THR A 418 19.10 26.70 17.67
CA THR A 418 19.16 27.23 16.30
C THR A 418 19.60 26.13 15.34
N PRO A 419 18.71 25.63 14.48
CA PRO A 419 19.06 24.58 13.53
C PRO A 419 19.83 25.12 12.32
N VAL A 420 20.86 24.37 11.92
CA VAL A 420 21.61 24.54 10.68
C VAL A 420 21.38 23.31 9.81
N LEU A 421 20.58 23.49 8.77
CA LEU A 421 20.19 22.44 7.83
C LEU A 421 21.12 22.45 6.60
N PRO A 422 21.50 21.28 6.06
CA PRO A 422 22.25 21.18 4.82
C PRO A 422 21.35 21.44 3.59
N GLU A 423 21.98 21.62 2.43
CA GLU A 423 21.27 21.57 1.14
C GLU A 423 20.72 20.15 0.88
N PRO A 424 19.64 20.00 0.08
CA PRO A 424 19.13 18.70 -0.32
C PRO A 424 20.21 17.83 -0.99
N VAL A 425 20.15 16.53 -0.72
CA VAL A 425 21.09 15.53 -1.25
C VAL A 425 20.41 14.71 -2.34
N THR A 426 21.05 14.59 -3.50
CA THR A 426 20.65 13.61 -4.53
C THR A 426 21.32 12.28 -4.23
N ILE A 427 20.53 11.22 -4.07
CA ILE A 427 21.00 9.86 -3.83
C ILE A 427 21.81 9.37 -5.03
N THR A 428 23.04 8.97 -4.77
CA THR A 428 23.87 8.20 -5.71
C THR A 428 24.02 6.77 -5.22
N ASP A 429 24.58 5.91 -6.09
CA ASP A 429 24.99 4.56 -5.71
C ASP A 429 25.98 4.62 -4.52
N GLY A 430 25.74 3.83 -3.49
CA GLY A 430 26.52 3.79 -2.24
C GLY A 430 26.05 4.73 -1.12
N GLU A 431 27.00 5.15 -0.25
CA GLU A 431 26.72 5.93 0.95
C GLU A 431 26.52 7.43 0.64
N ASN A 432 25.41 7.98 1.11
CA ASN A 432 25.08 9.41 1.05
C ASN A 432 24.98 9.97 2.49
N LEU A 433 25.35 11.24 2.69
CA LEU A 433 25.34 11.88 4.01
C LEU A 433 24.51 13.17 4.00
N LEU A 434 23.58 13.26 4.94
CA LEU A 434 22.83 14.47 5.24
C LEU A 434 23.14 14.88 6.69
N ALA A 435 23.89 15.96 6.87
CA ALA A 435 24.42 16.39 8.18
C ALA A 435 23.70 17.63 8.71
N VAL A 436 22.94 17.46 9.79
CA VAL A 436 22.22 18.50 10.52
C VAL A 436 23.00 18.88 11.77
N THR A 437 23.19 20.17 12.01
CA THR A 437 23.83 20.66 13.24
C THR A 437 22.93 21.66 13.95
N ASN A 438 22.74 21.51 15.25
CA ASN A 438 22.10 22.53 16.07
C ASN A 438 23.12 23.26 16.93
N THR A 439 23.00 24.58 16.98
CA THR A 439 23.63 25.37 18.03
C THR A 439 22.64 25.53 19.17
N VAL A 440 23.06 25.20 20.39
CA VAL A 440 22.26 25.26 21.62
C VAL A 440 22.93 26.23 22.57
N ASP A 441 22.27 27.37 22.80
CA ASP A 441 22.77 28.44 23.65
C ASP A 441 21.88 28.64 24.87
N PHE A 442 22.48 28.90 26.03
CA PHE A 442 21.72 29.23 27.24
C PHE A 442 20.99 30.57 27.09
N ASN A 443 19.71 30.57 27.43
CA ASN A 443 18.92 31.80 27.49
C ASN A 443 19.37 32.66 28.66
N PRO A 444 19.49 33.99 28.50
CA PRO A 444 19.79 34.88 29.62
C PRO A 444 18.70 34.80 30.69
N GLY A 445 19.11 34.92 31.95
CA GLY A 445 18.21 34.95 33.11
C GLY A 445 17.93 36.37 33.60
N SER A 446 17.42 36.48 34.82
CA SER A 446 17.09 37.76 35.45
C SER A 446 17.32 37.73 36.96
N LEU A 447 17.49 38.90 37.56
CA LEU A 447 17.62 39.09 39.01
C LEU A 447 16.52 40.01 39.52
N LEU A 448 15.70 39.53 40.45
CA LEU A 448 14.72 40.32 41.19
C LEU A 448 15.28 40.65 42.57
N VAL A 449 15.64 41.91 42.80
CA VAL A 449 16.09 42.39 44.11
C VAL A 449 14.91 42.94 44.88
N THR A 450 14.64 42.39 46.06
CA THR A 450 13.56 42.81 46.96
C THR A 450 14.15 43.43 48.22
N LYS A 451 13.81 44.68 48.47
CA LYS A 451 14.12 45.41 49.69
C LYS A 451 12.92 45.40 50.63
N THR A 452 13.10 44.83 51.81
CA THR A 452 12.09 44.74 52.87
C THR A 452 12.46 45.67 54.03
N ILE A 453 11.57 46.61 54.35
CA ILE A 453 11.71 47.56 55.46
C ILE A 453 10.71 47.17 56.55
N THR A 454 11.19 46.91 57.76
CA THR A 454 10.36 46.44 58.88
C THR A 454 10.74 47.09 60.20
N GLY A 455 9.95 46.81 61.25
CA GLY A 455 10.22 47.27 62.61
C GLY A 455 9.51 48.56 62.96
N THR A 456 9.42 48.82 64.28
CA THR A 456 8.68 49.96 64.82
C THR A 456 9.30 51.32 64.51
N GLY A 457 10.56 51.35 64.08
CA GLY A 457 11.25 52.56 63.63
C GLY A 457 11.15 52.83 62.13
N ALA A 458 10.51 51.95 61.34
CA ALA A 458 10.37 52.14 59.90
C ALA A 458 9.63 53.45 59.56
N GLY A 459 10.11 54.15 58.53
CA GLY A 459 9.65 55.49 58.15
C GLY A 459 10.42 56.64 58.83
N LEU A 460 11.44 56.34 59.64
CA LEU A 460 12.33 57.34 60.27
C LEU A 460 13.79 57.26 59.79
N GLN A 461 14.12 56.29 58.94
CA GLN A 461 15.46 56.10 58.39
C GLN A 461 15.83 57.14 57.32
N ASP A 462 17.13 57.36 57.12
CA ASP A 462 17.68 58.11 55.98
C ASP A 462 17.60 57.29 54.68
N ASP A 463 18.15 57.82 53.58
CA ASP A 463 18.20 57.11 52.30
C ASP A 463 18.86 55.74 52.43
N ILE A 464 18.29 54.75 51.74
CA ILE A 464 18.84 53.41 51.60
C ILE A 464 19.40 53.27 50.20
N VAL A 465 20.61 52.75 50.07
CA VAL A 465 21.26 52.49 48.77
C VAL A 465 21.67 51.03 48.72
N ILE A 466 21.15 50.31 47.73
CA ILE A 466 21.54 48.94 47.38
C ILE A 466 22.32 49.02 46.08
N HIS A 467 23.48 48.37 46.02
CA HIS A 467 24.31 48.27 44.83
C HIS A 467 24.27 46.85 44.30
N VAL A 468 23.97 46.71 43.01
CA VAL A 468 23.82 45.44 42.30
C VAL A 468 24.87 45.39 41.20
N GLN A 469 25.79 44.43 41.32
CA GLN A 469 26.86 44.22 40.36
C GLN A 469 26.83 42.80 39.82
N CYS A 470 26.56 42.61 38.54
CA CYS A 470 26.56 41.31 37.86
C CYS A 470 27.67 41.23 36.83
N GLY A 471 28.54 40.22 36.95
CA GLY A 471 29.67 39.99 36.04
C GLY A 471 30.59 41.22 35.90
N GLU A 472 31.41 41.24 34.85
CA GLU A 472 32.25 42.40 34.50
C GLU A 472 31.41 43.50 33.83
N GLY A 473 30.52 44.14 34.59
CA GLY A 473 29.75 45.31 34.15
C GLY A 473 28.52 44.99 33.29
N VAL A 474 28.01 43.76 33.34
CA VAL A 474 26.71 43.42 32.71
C VAL A 474 25.59 44.20 33.38
N VAL A 475 25.62 44.25 34.71
CA VAL A 475 24.81 45.16 35.53
C VAL A 475 25.75 45.80 36.54
N ASP A 476 25.68 47.12 36.68
CA ASP A 476 26.39 47.90 37.69
C ASP A 476 25.52 49.11 38.04
N GLU A 477 24.52 48.88 38.89
CA GLU A 477 23.44 49.84 39.13
C GLU A 477 23.14 49.99 40.63
N VAL A 478 22.55 51.14 41.00
CA VAL A 478 22.09 51.43 42.36
C VAL A 478 20.58 51.50 42.45
N PHE A 479 20.01 50.79 43.41
CA PHE A 479 18.59 50.85 43.79
C PHE A 479 18.45 51.66 45.08
N VAL A 480 17.86 52.85 44.96
CA VAL A 480 17.77 53.84 46.06
C VAL A 480 16.33 53.96 46.56
N LEU A 481 16.15 53.87 47.88
CA LEU A 481 14.90 54.22 48.54
C LEU A 481 15.10 55.48 49.38
N ALA A 482 14.21 56.46 49.21
CA ALA A 482 14.32 57.75 49.89
C ALA A 482 14.13 57.63 51.41
N ALA A 483 14.67 58.60 52.14
CA ALA A 483 14.45 58.76 53.56
C ALA A 483 12.96 58.77 53.91
N GLY A 484 12.62 58.16 55.05
CA GLY A 484 11.25 58.05 55.54
C GLY A 484 10.35 57.09 54.75
N THR A 485 10.90 56.26 53.87
CA THR A 485 10.14 55.21 53.17
C THR A 485 9.43 54.31 54.18
N THR A 486 8.14 54.07 53.98
CA THR A 486 7.31 53.31 54.92
C THR A 486 7.72 51.83 54.97
N ALA A 487 7.32 51.12 56.03
CA ALA A 487 7.47 49.67 56.07
C ALA A 487 6.76 49.01 54.88
N GLY A 488 7.40 47.99 54.29
CA GLY A 488 6.92 47.34 53.08
C GLY A 488 8.03 46.65 52.29
N GLU A 489 7.65 46.09 51.13
CA GLU A 489 8.55 45.46 50.16
C GLU A 489 8.65 46.31 48.89
N TYR A 490 9.86 46.45 48.38
CA TYR A 490 10.18 47.24 47.20
C TYR A 490 11.07 46.42 46.27
N THR A 491 10.70 46.29 45.00
CA THR A 491 11.36 45.37 44.08
C THR A 491 11.96 46.09 42.87
N GLN A 492 13.13 45.61 42.42
CA GLN A 492 13.75 46.00 41.15
C GLN A 492 14.14 44.74 40.37
N LEU A 493 13.74 44.68 39.09
CA LEU A 493 14.07 43.57 38.19
C LEU A 493 15.19 43.98 37.24
N TYR A 494 16.19 43.11 37.09
CA TYR A 494 17.28 43.22 36.13
C TYR A 494 17.20 42.02 35.16
N GLU A 495 16.93 42.27 33.89
CA GLU A 495 16.73 41.24 32.87
C GLU A 495 17.93 41.11 31.92
N GLY A 496 17.97 40.05 31.11
CA GLY A 496 18.98 39.90 30.05
C GLY A 496 20.39 39.58 30.55
N ILE A 497 20.52 39.08 31.79
CA ILE A 497 21.82 38.74 32.37
C ILE A 497 22.25 37.37 31.82
N PRO A 498 23.45 37.22 31.20
CA PRO A 498 23.91 35.93 30.68
C PRO A 498 23.87 34.84 31.75
N ALA A 499 23.46 33.64 31.35
CA ALA A 499 23.41 32.50 32.27
C ALA A 499 24.79 32.19 32.87
N GLY A 500 24.81 31.73 34.11
CA GLY A 500 26.05 31.49 34.86
C GLY A 500 26.72 32.76 35.41
N THR A 501 26.21 33.96 35.07
CA THR A 501 26.72 35.22 35.64
C THR A 501 26.46 35.26 37.14
N LEU A 502 27.46 35.73 37.88
CA LEU A 502 27.40 35.91 39.32
C LEU A 502 27.09 37.37 39.66
N CYS A 503 26.07 37.60 40.46
CA CYS A 503 25.63 38.91 40.89
C CYS A 503 25.92 39.13 42.37
N ASN A 504 26.63 40.19 42.71
CA ASN A 504 26.88 40.64 44.08
C ASN A 504 25.88 41.74 44.46
N ILE A 505 25.17 41.54 45.57
CA ILE A 505 24.26 42.52 46.15
C ILE A 505 24.86 43.04 47.45
N SER A 506 25.06 44.35 47.53
CA SER A 506 25.54 45.02 48.73
C SER A 506 24.63 46.19 49.13
N GLU A 507 24.61 46.53 50.42
CA GLU A 507 23.90 47.71 50.94
C GLU A 507 24.93 48.68 51.51
N PRO A 508 25.53 49.56 50.69
CA PRO A 508 26.50 50.55 51.17
C PRO A 508 25.89 51.56 52.16
N THR A 509 24.59 51.85 52.03
CA THR A 509 23.88 52.78 52.93
C THR A 509 22.59 52.14 53.41
N SER A 510 22.48 51.90 54.73
CA SER A 510 21.33 51.25 55.37
C SER A 510 20.30 52.20 55.95
N GLY A 511 20.46 53.53 55.79
CA GLY A 511 19.56 54.54 56.35
C GLY A 511 19.62 54.71 57.87
N ALA A 512 20.61 54.11 58.57
CA ALA A 512 20.81 54.31 59.99
C ALA A 512 21.07 55.79 60.34
N ASN A 513 20.42 56.31 61.37
CA ASN A 513 20.60 57.70 61.82
C ASN A 513 20.41 57.81 63.34
N GLU A 514 20.33 59.04 63.86
CA GLU A 514 20.19 59.32 65.30
C GLU A 514 18.85 58.88 65.90
N ASP A 515 17.82 58.69 65.07
CA ASP A 515 16.47 58.38 65.49
C ASP A 515 16.15 56.87 65.43
N VAL A 516 16.89 56.08 64.63
CA VAL A 516 16.72 54.63 64.48
C VAL A 516 18.02 53.83 64.42
N THR A 517 18.04 52.66 65.07
CA THR A 517 19.05 51.61 64.83
C THR A 517 18.57 50.68 63.73
N VAL A 518 19.50 50.10 62.96
CA VAL A 518 19.20 49.14 61.88
C VAL A 518 19.94 47.83 62.07
N GLU A 519 19.23 46.72 61.87
CA GLU A 519 19.82 45.40 61.64
C GLU A 519 19.55 44.99 60.19
N SER A 520 20.61 44.81 59.40
CA SER A 520 20.52 44.43 57.98
C SER A 520 20.82 42.95 57.77
N THR A 521 20.04 42.29 56.93
CA THR A 521 20.30 40.93 56.41
C THR A 521 20.12 40.93 54.90
N PHE A 522 20.98 40.24 54.16
CA PHE A 522 20.85 40.18 52.70
C PHE A 522 21.43 38.88 52.12
N THR A 523 20.95 38.49 50.94
CA THR A 523 21.28 37.22 50.25
C THR A 523 22.76 37.12 49.83
N GLY A 524 23.44 38.25 49.64
CA GLY A 524 24.85 38.29 49.23
C GLY A 524 25.00 38.05 47.73
N GLU A 525 25.58 36.91 47.34
CA GLU A 525 25.89 36.58 45.95
C GLU A 525 24.87 35.60 45.35
N VAL A 526 24.42 35.88 44.13
CA VAL A 526 23.39 35.09 43.43
C VAL A 526 23.88 34.73 42.03
N ALA A 527 23.91 33.43 41.71
CA ALA A 527 24.19 32.94 40.36
C ALA A 527 22.89 32.96 39.52
N ILE A 528 22.97 33.55 38.33
CA ILE A 528 21.87 33.62 37.38
C ILE A 528 21.75 32.30 36.64
N LEU A 529 20.60 31.63 36.81
CA LEU A 529 20.28 30.40 36.10
C LEU A 529 19.71 30.74 34.71
N PRO A 530 19.93 29.88 33.69
CA PRO A 530 19.45 30.17 32.35
C PRO A 530 17.93 30.29 32.28
N GLY A 531 17.44 31.33 31.61
CA GLY A 531 16.01 31.58 31.42
C GLY A 531 15.16 31.77 32.68
N ALA A 532 15.79 31.88 33.86
CA ALA A 532 15.12 31.93 35.14
C ALA A 532 15.31 33.28 35.84
N THR A 533 14.33 33.69 36.63
CA THR A 533 14.43 34.84 37.51
C THR A 533 14.87 34.39 38.90
N GLN A 534 16.04 34.83 39.33
CA GLN A 534 16.58 34.59 40.65
C GLN A 534 16.18 35.73 41.58
N ALA A 535 15.86 35.42 42.84
CA ALA A 535 15.49 36.42 43.83
C ALA A 535 16.64 36.70 44.80
N ALA A 536 16.89 37.98 45.08
CA ALA A 536 17.77 38.44 46.15
C ALA A 536 16.98 39.31 47.12
N GLY A 537 17.11 39.03 48.42
CA GLY A 537 16.48 39.79 49.49
C GLY A 537 17.49 40.69 50.19
N VAL A 538 17.08 41.90 50.52
CA VAL A 538 17.76 42.79 51.47
C VAL A 538 16.71 43.22 52.48
N THR A 539 16.88 42.90 53.76
CA THR A 539 15.92 43.22 54.82
C THR A 539 16.58 44.10 55.88
N ASN A 540 15.96 45.24 56.18
CA ASN A 540 16.34 46.10 57.30
C ASN A 540 15.24 46.10 58.36
N LEU A 541 15.63 45.83 59.59
CA LEU A 541 14.80 45.94 60.78
C LEU A 541 15.18 47.23 61.53
N TYR A 542 14.24 48.17 61.61
CA TYR A 542 14.44 49.43 62.30
C TYR A 542 13.76 49.47 63.67
N ALA A 543 14.52 49.88 64.68
CA ALA A 543 14.01 50.14 66.03
C ALA A 543 14.28 51.61 66.41
N PRO A 544 13.32 52.29 67.05
CA PRO A 544 13.53 53.66 67.48
C PRO A 544 14.60 53.72 68.58
N VAL A 545 15.53 54.66 68.46
CA VAL A 545 16.50 54.94 69.52
C VAL A 545 15.76 55.55 70.72
N PRO A 546 15.86 54.98 71.95
CA PRO A 546 15.22 55.53 73.13
C PRO A 546 15.63 56.98 73.38
N VAL A 547 14.69 57.83 73.81
CA VAL A 547 14.93 59.27 74.02
C VAL A 547 16.06 59.56 75.04
N SER A 548 16.32 58.62 75.96
CA SER A 548 17.44 58.68 76.92
C SER A 548 18.83 58.50 76.30
N GLU A 549 18.90 57.94 75.09
CA GLU A 549 20.14 57.67 74.34
C GLU A 549 20.29 58.58 73.11
N ARG A 550 19.26 59.37 72.79
CA ARG A 550 19.36 60.41 71.76
C ARG A 550 20.24 61.54 72.28
N LEU A 551 21.27 61.90 71.50
CA LEU A 551 22.00 63.14 71.71
C LEU A 551 21.02 64.32 71.54
N PRO A 552 21.01 65.33 72.43
CA PRO A 552 20.07 66.44 72.30
C PRO A 552 20.34 67.18 70.98
N LYS A 553 19.31 67.26 70.11
CA LYS A 553 19.30 68.14 68.93
C LYS A 553 19.48 69.58 69.38
N THR A 554 20.72 70.03 69.50
CA THR A 554 21.02 71.46 69.55
C THR A 554 20.78 71.99 68.14
N GLY A 555 19.57 72.50 67.92
CA GLY A 555 19.25 73.28 66.73
C GLY A 555 20.24 74.43 66.62
N ALA A 556 21.23 74.26 65.77
CA ALA A 556 22.06 75.34 65.27
C ALA A 556 22.10 75.16 63.76
N GLU A 557 21.20 75.87 63.08
CA GLU A 557 21.53 76.43 61.78
C GLU A 557 22.79 77.29 61.97
N SER A 558 23.97 76.68 61.87
CA SER A 558 25.23 77.42 61.79
C SER A 558 25.59 77.58 60.33
N MET A 559 24.96 78.60 59.75
CA MET A 559 25.54 79.40 58.69
C MET A 559 27.00 79.71 59.06
N ASN A 560 27.96 79.20 58.29
CA ASN A 560 29.31 79.76 58.27
C ASN A 560 29.89 79.73 56.86
N MET A 561 30.02 80.94 56.34
CA MET A 561 30.83 81.33 55.20
C MET A 561 32.33 81.16 55.54
N VAL A 562 33.08 80.64 54.56
CA VAL A 562 34.40 81.15 54.09
C VAL A 562 35.64 80.74 54.95
N LEU A 563 36.77 80.23 54.43
CA LEU A 563 37.54 80.52 53.20
C LEU A 563 38.52 79.37 52.86
N MET A 564 39.00 79.36 51.61
CA MET A 564 40.01 78.49 50.99
C MET A 564 41.24 78.11 51.83
N GLY A 565 41.79 76.92 51.54
CA GLY A 565 43.24 76.68 51.51
C GLY A 565 43.67 75.23 51.69
N GLY A 566 44.23 74.59 50.65
CA GLY A 566 45.08 73.40 50.83
C GLY A 566 45.01 72.31 49.75
N VAL A 567 45.49 72.63 48.54
CA VAL A 567 45.80 71.70 47.44
C VAL A 567 47.00 70.80 47.81
N ALA A 568 46.95 69.49 47.52
CA ALA A 568 48.13 68.72 47.05
C ALA A 568 47.85 67.26 46.66
N VAL A 569 48.11 66.95 45.37
CA VAL A 569 48.88 65.80 44.83
C VAL A 569 48.22 64.40 44.99
N ILE A 570 47.87 63.65 43.94
CA ILE A 570 48.76 63.11 42.89
C ILE A 570 48.08 63.12 41.51
N ALA A 571 48.66 63.88 40.59
CA ALA A 571 48.65 63.58 39.16
C ALA A 571 50.11 63.36 38.75
N GLY A 572 50.36 62.31 37.94
CA GLY A 572 51.54 62.25 37.08
C GLY A 572 52.44 61.04 37.29
N SER A 573 52.40 60.12 36.32
CA SER A 573 53.60 59.70 35.59
C SER A 573 53.18 59.28 34.19
N MET A 574 53.45 60.17 33.23
CA MET A 574 53.30 59.95 31.80
C MET A 574 54.39 59.00 31.27
N LEU A 575 53.99 58.22 30.25
CA LEU A 575 54.69 57.91 28.99
C LEU A 575 56.14 58.36 28.81
N VAL A 576 56.94 57.48 28.16
CA VAL A 576 58.07 57.71 27.21
C VAL A 576 58.92 56.41 27.25
N LEU A 577 59.33 55.71 26.18
CA LEU A 577 59.39 55.95 24.74
C LEU A 577 59.68 54.61 24.00
N ALA A 578 59.25 54.59 22.74
CA ALA A 578 59.98 54.08 21.56
C ALA A 578 60.32 52.58 21.42
N SER A 579 59.49 51.92 20.62
CA SER A 579 59.87 51.28 19.35
C SER A 579 61.29 50.70 19.21
N LEU A 580 61.40 49.38 19.17
CA LEU A 580 62.31 48.70 18.24
C LEU A 580 61.71 47.39 17.72
N ARG A 581 61.55 47.38 16.38
CA ARG A 581 61.75 46.25 15.45
C ARG A 581 60.69 45.14 15.33
N ARG A 582 59.95 45.26 14.21
CA ARG A 582 59.80 44.23 13.16
C ARG A 582 60.89 43.14 13.22
N ARG A 583 60.49 41.87 13.28
CA ARG A 583 60.63 40.87 12.18
C ARG A 583 60.11 39.49 12.59
N GLN A 584 59.30 38.91 11.68
CA GLN A 584 59.22 37.49 11.30
C GLN A 584 58.58 36.54 12.34
N SER A 585 57.68 35.60 12.02
CA SER A 585 57.21 35.05 10.74
C SER A 585 56.17 33.95 11.02
N GLN A 586 55.22 33.79 10.10
CA GLN A 586 54.57 32.53 9.66
C GLN A 586 53.62 31.76 10.58
N GLU A 587 52.38 31.63 10.07
CA GLU A 587 51.51 30.44 9.96
C GLU A 587 52.20 29.06 10.06
N PRO A 588 51.45 27.95 10.28
CA PRO A 588 50.00 27.78 10.09
C PRO A 588 49.17 27.53 11.34
#